data_AF-A0A3N5EIQ1-F1
#
_entry.id   AF-A0A3N5EIQ1-F1
#
_cell.length_a   1.000
_cell.length_b   1.000
_cell.length_c   1.000
_cell.angle_alpha   90.00
_cell.angle_beta   90.00
_cell.angle_gamma   90.00
#
_symmetry.space_group_name_H-M   'P 1'
#
loop_
_entity.id
_entity.type
_entity.pdbx_description
1 polymer ?
#
loop_
_entity_poly.entity_id
_entity_poly.type
_entity_poly.pdbx_seq_one_letter_code
_entity_poly.pdbx_strand_id
1 'polypeptide(L)'
;VLDRTGRDGVCADHLEVPNGTYRVTLQFCEPLPAGRRMFDVLLQGQKVIDGLDITARGGQASALDFRFEAIPVTKGVLDIDFADRIGFPSIAGIIIEGDSFSRRINCGGPAYKNYEADQPPTPRSLPVDDLYREWALHQFGAEVADAAARIFTSMDSRLPEPATWITGPGNVRPNDRAWDEVQKEYTFVDSLQQLRPHVHGKGNLERFDFWLNTFQQMKGMAKLGCLWGAYGRAYDQVVHFKPIPSSMLIPPSASGHGLLGQYFNDTTRSGAPVLARVDSAIDFHWSRNPPCDGVRPDSFSVRWMGTLLADMSGPGRLGVASDDGARLWVDGRLIVDDWSTHATQATLADFTFEAGRRYDLRLEYFDNTWGAEVQLLGGVMNPDSIRRFVVSTLLPLRKEMVETIHTLYGHLLATVTNSSELGTIANWEQHNFPVLLDDPGAELEKILGRPLSEEMKLSRPYDGPPRVIVPTVRTMAGGNETLRLRVLILSRTPPTDASINWRTMGSARYDSQELKHISRGVYEAVLPVKDADVEYFVAVKVGDQQLYFPASALEMAQTLVVTGY
;
A
#
# COMPACT_ATOMS: atom_id res chain seq x y z
N VAL A 1 -13.88 30.75 6.04
CA VAL A 1 -13.04 30.41 7.23
C VAL A 1 -13.29 29.00 7.72
N LEU A 2 -14.56 28.55 7.88
CA LEU A 2 -14.91 27.13 8.09
C LEU A 2 -14.48 26.22 6.90
N ASP A 3 -14.21 26.82 5.73
CA ASP A 3 -13.63 26.19 4.54
C ASP A 3 -12.11 25.93 4.64
N ARG A 4 -11.47 26.31 5.75
CA ARG A 4 -10.01 26.19 5.98
C ARG A 4 -9.64 25.58 7.32
N THR A 5 -10.62 25.19 8.14
CA THR A 5 -10.42 24.55 9.44
C THR A 5 -11.19 23.25 9.46
N GLY A 6 -10.52 22.15 9.80
CA GLY A 6 -11.13 20.83 9.88
C GLY A 6 -10.31 19.93 10.78
N ARG A 7 -11.00 19.03 11.50
CA ARG A 7 -10.36 17.97 12.26
C ARG A 7 -10.23 16.76 11.34
N ASP A 8 -9.00 16.33 11.08
CA ASP A 8 -8.68 15.10 10.36
C ASP A 8 -8.43 13.95 11.36
N GLY A 9 -8.59 12.70 10.93
CA GLY A 9 -8.29 11.56 11.80
C GLY A 9 -9.35 11.29 12.87
N VAL A 10 -10.58 11.72 12.63
CA VAL A 10 -11.65 11.61 13.63
C VAL A 10 -12.23 10.19 13.60
N CYS A 11 -12.23 9.52 14.74
CA CYS A 11 -12.87 8.21 14.90
C CYS A 11 -14.25 8.33 15.55
N ALA A 12 -14.39 9.22 16.55
CA ALA A 12 -15.66 9.49 17.22
C ALA A 12 -15.64 10.87 17.91
N ASP A 13 -16.84 11.42 18.12
CA ASP A 13 -17.11 12.56 19.00
C ASP A 13 -18.20 12.17 20.00
N HIS A 14 -17.90 12.35 21.29
CA HIS A 14 -18.83 12.14 22.41
C HIS A 14 -19.19 13.49 23.02
N LEU A 15 -20.30 14.07 22.58
CA LEU A 15 -20.67 15.43 22.95
C LEU A 15 -21.68 15.43 24.09
N GLU A 16 -21.29 15.95 25.25
CA GLU A 16 -22.20 16.17 26.37
C GLU A 16 -23.31 17.15 25.96
N VAL A 17 -24.56 16.67 25.99
CA VAL A 17 -25.77 17.44 25.71
C VAL A 17 -26.90 16.95 26.63
N PRO A 18 -27.86 17.80 27.04
CA PRO A 18 -29.00 17.35 27.81
C PRO A 18 -29.75 16.19 27.13
N ASN A 19 -30.49 15.39 27.91
CA ASN A 19 -31.41 14.42 27.30
C ASN A 19 -32.51 15.16 26.53
N GLY A 20 -32.78 14.71 25.31
CA GLY A 20 -33.72 15.39 24.44
C GLY A 20 -33.65 14.87 23.00
N THR A 21 -34.36 15.56 22.12
CA THR A 21 -34.34 15.28 20.69
C THR A 21 -33.72 16.47 19.96
N TYR A 22 -32.76 16.17 19.11
CA TYR A 22 -31.93 17.19 18.47
C TYR A 22 -32.00 17.09 16.95
N ARG A 23 -31.84 18.25 16.33
CA ARG A 23 -31.39 18.37 14.96
C ARG A 23 -29.87 18.50 14.97
N VAL A 24 -29.20 17.66 14.21
CA VAL A 24 -27.75 17.63 14.11
C VAL A 24 -27.36 17.95 12.68
N THR A 25 -26.55 18.99 12.47
CA THR A 25 -25.93 19.28 11.17
C THR A 25 -24.44 19.03 11.26
N LEU A 26 -23.94 18.14 10.40
CA LEU A 26 -22.52 17.87 10.23
C LEU A 26 -22.03 18.62 9.00
N GLN A 27 -20.97 19.39 9.17
CA GLN A 27 -20.42 20.26 8.13
C GLN A 27 -19.04 19.77 7.72
N PHE A 28 -18.83 19.67 6.41
CA PHE A 28 -17.63 19.13 5.80
C PHE A 28 -17.05 20.12 4.79
N CYS A 29 -15.73 20.09 4.62
CA CYS A 29 -15.02 20.78 3.55
C CYS A 29 -13.72 20.04 3.28
N GLU A 30 -13.42 19.75 2.01
CA GLU A 30 -12.30 18.90 1.64
C GLU A 30 -11.41 19.57 0.58
N PRO A 31 -10.15 19.90 0.89
CA PRO A 31 -9.21 20.39 -0.11
C PRO A 31 -8.64 19.28 -1.03
N LEU A 32 -8.75 18.00 -0.67
CA LEU A 32 -8.20 16.90 -1.47
C LEU A 32 -9.07 16.59 -2.71
N PRO A 33 -8.48 16.03 -3.79
CA PRO A 33 -9.24 15.50 -4.92
C PRO A 33 -10.21 14.37 -4.51
N ALA A 34 -11.23 14.13 -5.33
CA ALA A 34 -12.14 12.99 -5.17
C ALA A 34 -11.39 11.65 -5.16
N GLY A 35 -11.94 10.67 -4.44
CA GLY A 35 -11.39 9.32 -4.29
C GLY A 35 -10.25 9.20 -3.28
N ARG A 36 -9.79 10.30 -2.67
CA ARG A 36 -8.70 10.29 -1.68
C ARG A 36 -9.17 10.01 -0.26
N ARG A 37 -10.44 10.30 0.03
CA ARG A 37 -11.05 10.11 1.35
C ARG A 37 -12.49 9.62 1.22
N MET A 38 -12.80 8.50 1.87
CA MET A 38 -14.12 7.91 1.92
C MET A 38 -14.36 7.28 3.28
N PHE A 39 -15.50 7.61 3.91
CA PHE A 39 -15.84 7.12 5.25
C PHE A 39 -17.34 7.09 5.50
N ASP A 40 -17.78 6.25 6.44
CA ASP A 40 -19.15 6.23 6.93
C ASP A 40 -19.30 7.17 8.13
N VAL A 41 -20.52 7.63 8.37
CA VAL A 41 -20.89 8.38 9.58
C VAL A 41 -22.04 7.69 10.27
N LEU A 42 -21.93 7.51 11.59
CA LEU A 42 -22.98 7.01 12.45
C LEU A 42 -23.39 8.08 13.46
N LEU A 43 -24.69 8.16 13.75
CA LEU A 43 -25.24 8.96 14.83
C LEU A 43 -25.96 8.03 15.80
N GLN A 44 -25.60 8.08 17.08
CA GLN A 44 -26.15 7.20 18.12
C GLN A 44 -26.06 5.71 17.72
N GLY A 45 -24.94 5.31 17.11
CA GLY A 45 -24.68 3.96 16.62
C GLY A 45 -25.46 3.53 15.36
N GLN A 46 -26.26 4.42 14.77
CA GLN A 46 -26.96 4.16 13.50
C GLN A 46 -26.20 4.79 12.34
N LYS A 47 -25.92 4.03 11.29
CA LYS A 47 -25.27 4.57 10.08
C LYS A 47 -26.21 5.54 9.38
N VAL A 48 -25.79 6.80 9.26
CA VAL A 48 -26.54 7.89 8.65
C VAL A 48 -25.92 8.40 7.35
N ILE A 49 -24.63 8.15 7.13
CA ILE A 49 -23.96 8.36 5.84
C ILE A 49 -23.14 7.11 5.51
N ASP A 50 -23.29 6.61 4.28
CA ASP A 50 -22.61 5.43 3.75
C ASP A 50 -21.64 5.86 2.64
N GLY A 51 -20.33 5.72 2.87
CA GLY A 51 -19.27 5.99 1.90
C GLY A 51 -19.17 7.44 1.45
N LEU A 52 -19.09 8.41 2.37
CA LEU A 52 -18.95 9.83 2.05
C LEU A 52 -17.60 10.14 1.42
N ASP A 53 -17.61 10.53 0.15
CA ASP A 53 -16.55 11.29 -0.50
C ASP A 53 -16.99 12.77 -0.59
N ILE A 54 -16.37 13.62 0.22
CA ILE A 54 -16.74 15.04 0.34
C ILE A 54 -16.53 15.76 -0.99
N THR A 55 -15.41 15.50 -1.69
CA THR A 55 -15.07 16.20 -2.93
C THR A 55 -15.93 15.73 -4.10
N ALA A 56 -16.19 14.42 -4.20
CA ALA A 56 -17.11 13.90 -5.22
C ALA A 56 -18.55 14.42 -5.01
N ARG A 57 -18.96 14.65 -3.76
CA ARG A 57 -20.33 15.06 -3.44
C ARG A 57 -20.55 16.57 -3.46
N GLY A 58 -19.63 17.34 -2.88
CA GLY A 58 -19.76 18.78 -2.68
C GLY A 58 -18.86 19.64 -3.57
N GLY A 59 -17.87 19.03 -4.24
CA GLY A 59 -16.82 19.74 -4.97
C GLY A 59 -15.61 20.07 -4.09
N GLN A 60 -14.44 20.21 -4.73
CA GLN A 60 -13.19 20.47 -4.02
C GLN A 60 -13.21 21.85 -3.34
N ALA A 61 -12.75 21.90 -2.10
CA ALA A 61 -12.72 23.08 -1.23
C ALA A 61 -14.09 23.78 -1.08
N SER A 62 -15.17 23.01 -1.20
CA SER A 62 -16.55 23.49 -1.08
C SER A 62 -17.19 22.97 0.21
N ALA A 63 -18.03 23.79 0.82
CA ALA A 63 -18.77 23.41 2.01
C ALA A 63 -19.88 22.41 1.67
N LEU A 64 -20.01 21.36 2.47
CA LEU A 64 -21.01 20.32 2.34
C LEU A 64 -21.65 20.04 3.70
N ASP A 65 -22.96 20.25 3.80
CA ASP A 65 -23.71 20.07 5.06
C ASP A 65 -24.65 18.87 4.95
N PHE A 66 -24.65 18.02 5.99
CA PHE A 66 -25.64 16.96 6.17
C PHE A 66 -26.45 17.22 7.42
N ARG A 67 -27.77 17.25 7.28
CA ARG A 67 -28.70 17.57 8.35
C ARG A 67 -29.57 16.37 8.69
N PHE A 68 -29.59 16.04 9.97
CA PHE A 68 -30.33 14.93 10.54
C PHE A 68 -31.34 15.47 11.55
N GLU A 69 -32.60 15.12 11.37
CA GLU A 69 -33.69 15.55 12.24
C GLU A 69 -34.01 14.45 13.27
N ALA A 70 -34.57 14.87 14.40
CA ALA A 70 -35.13 13.98 15.40
C ALA A 70 -34.14 12.94 16.00
N ILE A 71 -32.89 13.33 16.25
CA ILE A 71 -31.88 12.47 16.87
C ILE A 71 -32.11 12.38 18.38
N PRO A 72 -32.44 11.21 18.94
CA PRO A 72 -32.72 11.07 20.37
C PRO A 72 -31.42 10.91 21.18
N VAL A 73 -31.29 11.69 22.25
CA VAL A 73 -30.23 11.55 23.27
C VAL A 73 -30.85 11.19 24.60
N THR A 74 -30.48 10.02 25.14
CA THR A 74 -31.06 9.45 26.37
C THR A 74 -30.06 9.29 27.52
N LYS A 75 -28.75 9.41 27.23
CA LYS A 75 -27.65 9.19 28.18
C LYS A 75 -26.81 10.45 28.45
N GLY A 76 -27.32 11.63 28.10
CA GLY A 76 -26.63 12.90 28.25
C GLY A 76 -25.45 13.10 27.28
N VAL A 77 -25.33 12.23 26.27
CA VAL A 77 -24.24 12.22 25.29
C VAL A 77 -24.81 11.98 23.90
N LEU A 78 -24.42 12.83 22.96
CA LEU A 78 -24.61 12.61 21.53
C LEU A 78 -23.34 11.97 20.97
N ASP A 79 -23.47 10.73 20.51
CA ASP A 79 -22.40 9.97 19.88
C ASP A 79 -22.43 10.17 18.36
N ILE A 80 -21.27 10.53 17.81
CA ILE A 80 -21.01 10.66 16.37
C ILE A 80 -19.79 9.80 16.05
N ASP A 81 -19.97 8.70 15.33
CA ASP A 81 -18.87 7.81 14.96
C ASP A 81 -18.52 7.95 13.48
N PHE A 82 -17.25 7.78 13.16
CA PHE A 82 -16.73 7.79 11.80
C PHE A 82 -16.00 6.48 11.53
N ALA A 83 -16.35 5.79 10.45
CA ALA A 83 -15.68 4.56 10.05
C ALA A 83 -14.97 4.78 8.72
N ASP A 84 -13.64 4.75 8.73
CA ASP A 84 -12.82 4.95 7.56
C ASP A 84 -12.96 3.80 6.55
N ARG A 85 -12.88 4.14 5.26
CA ARG A 85 -12.76 3.17 4.16
C ARG A 85 -11.52 3.44 3.33
N ILE A 86 -11.31 4.70 2.99
CA ILE A 86 -10.14 5.19 2.26
C ILE A 86 -9.72 6.49 2.94
N GLY A 87 -8.49 6.56 3.46
CA GLY A 87 -8.01 7.75 4.17
C GLY A 87 -8.77 8.05 5.47
N PHE A 88 -8.27 9.02 6.23
CA PHE A 88 -8.82 9.35 7.54
C PHE A 88 -10.04 10.27 7.45
N PRO A 89 -11.15 10.04 8.19
CA PRO A 89 -12.32 10.90 8.18
C PRO A 89 -12.01 12.34 8.57
N SER A 90 -12.84 13.27 8.08
CA SER A 90 -12.71 14.70 8.35
C SER A 90 -14.07 15.29 8.72
N ILE A 91 -14.05 16.30 9.59
CA ILE A 91 -15.21 17.14 9.89
C ILE A 91 -14.78 18.59 10.14
N ALA A 92 -15.54 19.55 9.59
CA ALA A 92 -15.25 20.99 9.70
C ALA A 92 -16.11 21.69 10.76
N GLY A 93 -17.32 21.18 11.03
CA GLY A 93 -18.16 21.74 12.08
C GLY A 93 -19.34 20.86 12.45
N ILE A 94 -19.82 21.05 13.67
CA ILE A 94 -20.99 20.35 14.21
C ILE A 94 -21.97 21.39 14.74
N ILE A 95 -23.23 21.29 14.34
CA ILE A 95 -24.34 22.11 14.85
C ILE A 95 -25.36 21.19 15.50
N ILE A 96 -25.71 21.48 16.75
CA ILE A 96 -26.71 20.76 17.54
C ILE A 96 -27.78 21.77 17.92
N GLU A 97 -29.03 21.50 17.55
CA GLU A 97 -30.18 22.37 17.83
C GLU A 97 -31.32 21.56 18.43
N GLY A 98 -31.74 21.92 19.64
CA GLY A 98 -32.92 21.40 20.32
C GLY A 98 -33.71 22.53 21.00
N ASP A 99 -34.86 22.21 21.58
CA ASP A 99 -35.82 23.22 22.06
C ASP A 99 -35.26 24.17 23.12
N SER A 100 -34.35 23.69 23.97
CA SER A 100 -33.75 24.46 25.07
C SER A 100 -32.22 24.44 25.05
N PHE A 101 -31.60 23.91 24.00
CA PHE A 101 -30.15 23.75 23.90
C PHE A 101 -29.69 23.89 22.46
N SER A 102 -28.68 24.74 22.24
CA SER A 102 -28.01 24.85 20.95
C SER A 102 -26.51 24.92 21.15
N ARG A 103 -25.75 24.19 20.36
CA ARG A 103 -24.28 24.17 20.40
C ARG A 103 -23.72 24.11 18.99
N ARG A 104 -22.62 24.83 18.74
CA ARG A 104 -21.98 24.92 17.41
C ARG A 104 -20.48 24.85 17.61
N ILE A 105 -19.80 23.87 17.04
CA ILE A 105 -18.39 23.57 17.27
C ILE A 105 -17.61 23.77 15.98
N ASN A 106 -16.55 24.60 16.02
CA ASN A 106 -15.62 24.75 14.90
C ASN A 106 -14.53 23.66 14.99
N CYS A 107 -14.77 22.52 14.36
CA CYS A 107 -13.90 21.35 14.49
C CYS A 107 -12.50 21.62 13.92
N GLY A 108 -11.46 21.36 14.71
CA GLY A 108 -10.06 21.63 14.37
C GLY A 108 -9.66 23.10 14.39
N GLY A 109 -10.53 24.01 14.85
CA GLY A 109 -10.31 25.45 14.80
C GLY A 109 -10.60 26.19 16.11
N PRO A 110 -10.15 27.46 16.23
CA PRO A 110 -10.49 28.33 17.35
C PRO A 110 -11.97 28.76 17.27
N ALA A 111 -12.50 29.36 18.34
CA ALA A 111 -13.84 29.93 18.34
C ALA A 111 -14.01 30.92 17.19
N TYR A 112 -15.11 30.81 16.46
CA TYR A 112 -15.37 31.62 15.26
C TYR A 112 -16.85 31.98 15.14
N LYS A 113 -17.15 33.29 15.16
CA LYS A 113 -18.53 33.80 15.19
C LYS A 113 -19.34 33.15 16.32
N ASN A 114 -20.40 32.42 16.00
CA ASN A 114 -21.26 31.70 16.94
C ASN A 114 -20.85 30.24 17.12
N TYR A 115 -19.67 29.84 16.64
CA TYR A 115 -19.07 28.54 16.90
C TYR A 115 -18.07 28.67 18.05
N GLU A 116 -18.15 27.76 19.01
CA GLU A 116 -17.12 27.61 20.02
C GLU A 116 -15.87 26.95 19.43
N ALA A 117 -14.75 27.13 20.12
CA ALA A 117 -13.50 26.47 19.77
C ALA A 117 -13.65 24.96 19.94
N ASP A 118 -12.92 24.21 19.14
CA ASP A 118 -12.84 22.77 19.36
C ASP A 118 -12.28 22.46 20.76
N GLN A 119 -12.77 21.39 21.40
CA GLN A 119 -12.19 20.96 22.68
C GLN A 119 -10.74 20.52 22.42
N PRO A 120 -9.76 20.98 23.22
CA PRO A 120 -8.41 20.47 23.11
C PRO A 120 -8.45 18.97 23.37
N PRO A 121 -7.64 18.15 22.66
CA PRO A 121 -7.58 16.72 22.93
C PRO A 121 -7.32 16.52 24.42
N THR A 122 -8.05 15.58 25.03
CA THR A 122 -7.87 15.25 26.45
C THR A 122 -6.38 15.07 26.71
N PRO A 123 -5.79 15.86 27.63
CA PRO A 123 -4.37 15.70 27.94
C PRO A 123 -4.11 14.24 28.29
N ARG A 124 -3.14 13.62 27.62
CA ARG A 124 -2.73 12.26 27.97
C ARG A 124 -2.29 12.26 29.43
N SER A 125 -2.63 11.20 30.15
CA SER A 125 -2.38 11.07 31.59
C SER A 125 -0.89 11.11 31.98
N LEU A 126 0.02 10.90 31.02
CA LEU A 126 1.47 11.05 31.15
C LEU A 126 2.04 11.81 29.94
N PRO A 127 3.03 12.69 30.14
CA PRO A 127 3.83 13.25 29.05
C PRO A 127 4.46 12.11 28.23
N VAL A 128 4.27 12.15 26.90
CA VAL A 128 4.74 11.08 25.99
C VAL A 128 6.27 10.92 26.00
N ASP A 129 6.97 12.00 26.30
CA ASP A 129 8.41 12.08 26.50
C ASP A 129 8.87 11.29 27.73
N ASP A 130 8.15 11.34 28.85
CA ASP A 130 8.49 10.53 30.04
C ASP A 130 8.33 9.03 29.76
N LEU A 131 7.24 8.65 29.08
CA LEU A 131 7.00 7.27 28.67
C LEU A 131 8.14 6.74 27.78
N TYR A 132 8.48 7.46 26.71
CA TYR A 132 9.52 7.00 25.80
C TYR A 132 10.91 7.07 26.44
N ARG A 133 11.15 7.96 27.39
CA ARG A 133 12.40 8.02 28.14
C ARG A 133 12.60 6.81 29.04
N GLU A 134 11.61 6.46 29.85
CA GLU A 134 11.68 5.25 30.68
C GLU A 134 11.81 4.00 29.82
N TRP A 135 11.01 3.91 28.76
CA TRP A 135 11.10 2.81 27.81
C TRP A 135 12.49 2.72 27.16
N ALA A 136 13.02 3.81 26.61
CA ALA A 136 14.33 3.83 25.96
C ALA A 136 15.48 3.55 26.93
N LEU A 137 15.37 3.98 28.19
CA LEU A 137 16.32 3.63 29.25
C LEU A 137 16.42 2.12 29.45
N HIS A 138 15.28 1.43 29.52
CA HIS A 138 15.24 -0.02 29.65
C HIS A 138 15.62 -0.76 28.35
N GLN A 139 15.26 -0.20 27.19
CA GLN A 139 15.51 -0.86 25.91
C GLN A 139 16.95 -0.69 25.41
N PHE A 140 17.50 0.51 25.50
CA PHE A 140 18.72 0.91 24.80
C PHE A 140 19.85 1.34 25.74
N GLY A 141 19.54 1.55 27.03
CA GLY A 141 20.51 1.97 28.04
C GLY A 141 20.55 3.48 28.26
N ALA A 142 21.16 3.89 29.37
CA ALA A 142 21.08 5.25 29.89
C ALA A 142 21.71 6.32 28.98
N GLU A 143 22.80 6.00 28.29
CA GLU A 143 23.54 6.98 27.47
C GLU A 143 22.69 7.54 26.32
N VAL A 144 21.88 6.69 25.69
CA VAL A 144 21.08 7.06 24.51
C VAL A 144 19.61 7.32 24.81
N ALA A 145 19.15 7.03 26.04
CA ALA A 145 17.73 7.03 26.41
C ALA A 145 17.01 8.35 26.04
N ASP A 146 17.57 9.49 26.47
CA ASP A 146 16.95 10.80 26.23
C ASP A 146 16.91 11.17 24.74
N ALA A 147 17.96 10.81 23.98
CA ALA A 147 18.02 11.09 22.55
C ALA A 147 17.05 10.21 21.76
N ALA A 148 17.01 8.91 22.08
CA ALA A 148 16.04 7.98 21.50
C ALA A 148 14.60 8.41 21.83
N ALA A 149 14.32 8.80 23.08
CA ALA A 149 12.98 9.23 23.49
C ALA A 149 12.46 10.43 22.67
N ARG A 150 13.32 11.41 22.37
CA ARG A 150 12.97 12.54 21.48
C ARG A 150 12.64 12.09 20.06
N ILE A 151 13.39 11.13 19.52
CA ILE A 151 13.13 10.54 18.20
C ILE A 151 11.77 9.85 18.21
N PHE A 152 11.53 8.93 19.14
CA PHE A 152 10.27 8.19 19.26
C PHE A 152 9.06 9.10 19.51
N THR A 153 9.22 10.16 20.31
CA THR A 153 8.19 11.19 20.51
C THR A 153 7.87 11.97 19.23
N SER A 154 8.88 12.24 18.39
CA SER A 154 8.69 13.01 17.14
C SER A 154 7.85 12.26 16.11
N MET A 155 7.93 10.93 16.11
CA MET A 155 7.21 10.04 15.20
C MET A 155 5.88 9.53 15.77
N ASP A 156 5.61 9.75 17.07
CA ASP A 156 4.37 9.31 17.68
C ASP A 156 3.15 9.90 16.96
N SER A 157 2.23 9.01 16.57
CA SER A 157 1.05 9.29 15.75
C SER A 157 1.34 9.96 14.39
N ARG A 158 2.60 9.91 13.92
CA ARG A 158 3.08 10.59 12.70
C ARG A 158 4.01 9.69 11.86
N LEU A 159 3.95 8.37 12.08
CA LEU A 159 4.81 7.42 11.40
C LEU A 159 4.39 7.28 9.92
N PRO A 160 5.31 7.41 8.95
CA PRO A 160 4.99 7.21 7.54
C PRO A 160 4.53 5.77 7.23
N GLU A 161 3.62 5.63 6.25
CA GLU A 161 3.03 4.34 5.86
C GLU A 161 3.40 3.94 4.41
N PRO A 162 4.60 3.37 4.18
CA PRO A 162 5.03 2.97 2.83
C PRO A 162 4.46 1.61 2.36
N ALA A 163 3.65 0.94 3.20
CA ALA A 163 3.15 -0.42 2.98
C ALA A 163 1.62 -0.48 2.93
N THR A 164 1.08 -1.58 2.43
CA THR A 164 -0.37 -1.86 2.36
C THR A 164 -0.72 -3.28 2.78
N TRP A 165 -2.03 -3.52 2.86
CA TRP A 165 -2.63 -4.82 3.08
C TRP A 165 -3.59 -5.21 1.94
N ILE A 166 -3.08 -5.42 0.71
CA ILE A 166 -3.93 -5.80 -0.43
C ILE A 166 -4.16 -7.32 -0.47
N THR A 167 -3.08 -8.10 -0.58
CA THR A 167 -3.12 -9.58 -0.64
C THR A 167 -2.43 -10.24 0.56
N GLY A 168 -1.76 -9.43 1.38
CA GLY A 168 -0.96 -9.87 2.51
C GLY A 168 -0.16 -8.71 3.10
N PRO A 169 0.56 -8.97 4.21
CA PRO A 169 1.36 -7.95 4.88
C PRO A 169 2.56 -7.51 4.03
N GLY A 170 2.86 -6.21 4.05
CA GLY A 170 4.11 -5.68 3.52
C GLY A 170 4.12 -5.45 2.00
N ASN A 171 2.95 -5.36 1.37
CA ASN A 171 2.83 -4.96 -0.03
C ASN A 171 3.31 -3.51 -0.21
N VAL A 172 4.17 -3.28 -1.20
CA VAL A 172 4.70 -1.94 -1.53
C VAL A 172 3.62 -1.13 -2.26
N ARG A 173 3.51 0.19 -2.01
CA ARG A 173 2.71 1.10 -2.86
C ARG A 173 3.60 1.76 -3.91
N PRO A 174 3.24 1.76 -5.20
CA PRO A 174 3.78 2.73 -6.14
C PRO A 174 3.54 4.16 -5.60
N ASN A 175 4.55 5.01 -5.68
CA ASN A 175 4.47 6.41 -5.27
C ASN A 175 5.01 7.30 -6.39
N ASP A 176 4.22 8.28 -6.83
CA ASP A 176 4.60 9.14 -7.93
C ASP A 176 5.56 10.27 -7.55
N ARG A 177 5.73 10.53 -6.25
CA ARG A 177 6.61 11.58 -5.72
C ARG A 177 8.09 11.21 -5.92
N ALA A 178 8.93 12.23 -6.07
CA ALA A 178 10.38 12.05 -6.13
C ALA A 178 10.93 11.59 -4.78
N TRP A 179 11.92 10.70 -4.79
CA TRP A 179 12.55 10.21 -3.55
C TRP A 179 13.17 11.36 -2.72
N ASP A 180 13.70 12.40 -3.36
CA ASP A 180 14.23 13.60 -2.70
C ASP A 180 13.21 14.36 -1.84
N GLU A 181 11.92 14.23 -2.15
CA GLU A 181 10.86 14.79 -1.33
C GLU A 181 10.45 13.83 -0.22
N VAL A 182 10.23 12.56 -0.56
CA VAL A 182 9.74 11.54 0.37
C VAL A 182 10.77 11.23 1.47
N GLN A 183 12.07 11.22 1.15
CA GLN A 183 13.11 10.86 2.10
C GLN A 183 13.17 11.79 3.33
N LYS A 184 12.66 13.01 3.22
CA LYS A 184 12.60 14.00 4.31
C LYS A 184 11.71 13.54 5.46
N GLU A 185 10.70 12.71 5.16
CA GLU A 185 9.79 12.11 6.14
C GLU A 185 10.48 11.04 7.00
N TYR A 186 11.67 10.57 6.59
CA TYR A 186 12.44 9.49 7.23
C TYR A 186 13.74 9.95 7.89
N THR A 187 13.90 11.25 8.15
CA THR A 187 15.10 11.81 8.82
C THR A 187 15.29 11.30 10.26
N PHE A 188 14.20 10.83 10.89
CA PHE A 188 14.25 10.16 12.19
C PHE A 188 15.06 8.86 12.15
N VAL A 189 15.09 8.15 11.01
CA VAL A 189 15.88 6.92 10.82
C VAL A 189 17.37 7.23 10.84
N ASP A 190 17.78 8.30 10.17
CA ASP A 190 19.17 8.75 10.15
C ASP A 190 19.61 9.25 11.53
N SER A 191 18.70 9.90 12.26
CA SER A 191 18.92 10.33 13.64
C SER A 191 19.10 9.14 14.58
N LEU A 192 18.30 8.08 14.42
CA LEU A 192 18.44 6.86 15.20
C LEU A 192 19.74 6.13 14.88
N GLN A 193 20.10 6.03 13.60
CA GLN A 193 21.37 5.42 13.16
C GLN A 193 22.60 6.04 13.83
N GLN A 194 22.58 7.35 14.09
CA GLN A 194 23.68 8.07 14.76
C GLN A 194 23.84 7.66 16.24
N LEU A 195 22.80 7.17 16.90
CA LEU A 195 22.89 6.71 18.29
C LEU A 195 23.52 5.32 18.40
N ARG A 196 23.55 4.55 17.31
CA ARG A 196 23.96 3.14 17.31
C ARG A 196 25.37 2.86 17.91
N PRO A 197 26.40 3.68 17.71
CA PRO A 197 27.72 3.47 18.33
C PRO A 197 27.75 3.65 19.86
N HIS A 198 26.74 4.32 20.42
CA HIS A 198 26.61 4.66 21.85
C HIS A 198 25.75 3.65 22.63
N VAL A 199 25.25 2.61 21.95
CA VAL A 199 24.49 1.54 22.58
C VAL A 199 25.46 0.46 23.07
N HIS A 200 25.34 0.09 24.34
CA HIS A 200 26.24 -0.85 24.99
C HIS A 200 25.48 -2.02 25.63
N GLY A 201 26.11 -3.19 25.64
CA GLY A 201 25.52 -4.45 26.10
C GLY A 201 24.80 -5.20 24.98
N LYS A 202 24.98 -6.54 24.94
CA LYS A 202 24.47 -7.39 23.85
C LYS A 202 22.96 -7.32 23.70
N GLY A 203 22.22 -7.36 24.82
CA GLY A 203 20.76 -7.27 24.80
C GLY A 203 20.23 -5.90 24.35
N ASN A 204 20.87 -4.81 24.79
CA ASN A 204 20.47 -3.46 24.35
C ASN A 204 20.76 -3.27 22.85
N LEU A 205 21.91 -3.75 22.38
CA LEU A 205 22.29 -3.72 20.97
C LEU A 205 21.30 -4.49 20.11
N GLU A 206 20.91 -5.70 20.51
CA GLU A 206 19.90 -6.51 19.78
C GLU A 206 18.56 -5.77 19.67
N ARG A 207 18.05 -5.21 20.78
CA ARG A 207 16.77 -4.48 20.78
C ARG A 207 16.86 -3.17 20.00
N PHE A 208 17.98 -2.47 20.08
CA PHE A 208 18.20 -1.26 19.29
C PHE A 208 18.30 -1.58 17.79
N ASP A 209 19.06 -2.61 17.43
CA ASP A 209 19.21 -3.06 16.04
C ASP A 209 17.89 -3.55 15.46
N PHE A 210 17.03 -4.17 16.27
CA PHE A 210 15.67 -4.50 15.85
C PHE A 210 14.94 -3.24 15.36
N TRP A 211 14.82 -2.20 16.21
CA TRP A 211 14.12 -0.96 15.84
C TRP A 211 14.78 -0.22 14.68
N LEU A 212 16.11 -0.13 14.68
CA LEU A 212 16.85 0.51 13.59
C LEU A 212 16.61 -0.20 12.26
N ASN A 213 16.71 -1.54 12.22
CA ASN A 213 16.44 -2.30 11.00
C ASN A 213 14.97 -2.20 10.58
N THR A 214 14.00 -2.19 11.51
CA THR A 214 12.59 -1.98 11.19
C THR A 214 12.37 -0.63 10.50
N PHE A 215 12.99 0.44 10.99
CA PHE A 215 12.86 1.75 10.37
C PHE A 215 13.66 1.92 9.07
N GLN A 216 14.83 1.28 8.96
CA GLN A 216 15.57 1.20 7.69
C GLN A 216 14.77 0.42 6.64
N GLN A 217 14.11 -0.66 7.03
CA GLN A 217 13.18 -1.39 6.18
C GLN A 217 12.05 -0.46 5.71
N MET A 218 11.40 0.27 6.63
CA MET A 218 10.34 1.21 6.28
C MET A 218 10.80 2.29 5.29
N LYS A 219 11.96 2.91 5.54
CA LYS A 219 12.60 3.89 4.63
C LYS A 219 12.90 3.27 3.26
N GLY A 220 13.40 2.03 3.24
CA GLY A 220 13.67 1.26 2.02
C GLY A 220 12.40 0.95 1.22
N MET A 221 11.30 0.59 1.88
CA MET A 221 9.99 0.38 1.24
C MET A 221 9.49 1.67 0.58
N ALA A 222 9.65 2.81 1.25
CA ALA A 222 9.26 4.11 0.71
C ALA A 222 10.06 4.46 -0.56
N LYS A 223 11.39 4.24 -0.52
CA LYS A 223 12.26 4.43 -1.69
C LYS A 223 11.84 3.51 -2.83
N LEU A 224 11.61 2.22 -2.55
CA LEU A 224 11.17 1.25 -3.54
C LEU A 224 9.83 1.64 -4.16
N GLY A 225 8.89 2.17 -3.37
CA GLY A 225 7.62 2.69 -3.88
C GLY A 225 7.80 3.84 -4.87
N CYS A 226 8.70 4.78 -4.58
CA CYS A 226 9.03 5.89 -5.50
C CYS A 226 9.68 5.39 -6.79
N LEU A 227 10.63 4.44 -6.67
CA LEU A 227 11.29 3.82 -7.82
C LEU A 227 10.30 3.03 -8.67
N TRP A 228 9.38 2.30 -8.04
CA TRP A 228 8.36 1.54 -8.73
C TRP A 228 7.38 2.45 -9.46
N GLY A 229 6.95 3.56 -8.86
CA GLY A 229 6.14 4.58 -9.55
C GLY A 229 6.87 5.16 -10.76
N ALA A 230 8.15 5.54 -10.60
CA ALA A 230 8.97 6.04 -11.71
C ALA A 230 9.17 4.99 -12.82
N TYR A 231 9.42 3.73 -12.44
CA TYR A 231 9.52 2.61 -13.35
C TYR A 231 8.22 2.39 -14.11
N GLY A 232 7.07 2.36 -13.43
CA GLY A 232 5.74 2.21 -14.03
C GLY A 232 5.48 3.29 -15.09
N ARG A 233 5.67 4.58 -14.73
CA ARG A 233 5.49 5.69 -15.69
C ARG A 233 6.42 5.62 -16.90
N ALA A 234 7.64 5.08 -16.74
CA ALA A 234 8.56 4.85 -17.84
C ALA A 234 8.15 3.62 -18.67
N TYR A 235 7.69 2.56 -18.01
CA TYR A 235 7.26 1.31 -18.60
C TYR A 235 6.01 1.53 -19.47
N ASP A 236 5.05 2.34 -19.00
CA ASP A 236 3.85 2.77 -19.73
C ASP A 236 4.15 3.66 -20.96
N GLN A 237 5.40 4.09 -21.17
CA GLN A 237 5.78 4.78 -22.41
C GLN A 237 6.18 3.82 -23.52
N VAL A 238 6.51 2.56 -23.19
CA VAL A 238 7.12 1.62 -24.13
C VAL A 238 6.46 0.25 -24.17
N VAL A 239 5.73 -0.16 -23.14
CA VAL A 239 5.06 -1.48 -23.09
C VAL A 239 3.55 -1.36 -23.15
N HIS A 240 2.95 -0.40 -22.44
CA HIS A 240 1.52 -0.10 -22.57
C HIS A 240 1.34 1.05 -23.57
N PHE A 241 0.62 0.81 -24.66
CA PHE A 241 0.33 1.87 -25.61
C PHE A 241 -0.61 2.88 -24.97
N LYS A 242 -0.35 4.16 -25.22
CA LYS A 242 -1.18 5.24 -24.67
C LYS A 242 -2.42 5.48 -25.53
N PRO A 243 -3.49 6.04 -24.94
CA PRO A 243 -4.61 6.56 -25.70
C PRO A 243 -4.13 7.54 -26.76
N ILE A 244 -4.70 7.43 -27.96
CA ILE A 244 -4.39 8.35 -29.05
C ILE A 244 -4.80 9.78 -28.63
N PRO A 245 -3.88 10.76 -28.69
CA PRO A 245 -4.19 12.15 -28.35
C PRO A 245 -5.38 12.69 -29.16
N SER A 246 -6.22 13.48 -28.50
CA SER A 246 -7.38 14.14 -29.13
C SER A 246 -7.00 14.95 -30.36
N SER A 247 -5.83 15.59 -30.35
CA SER A 247 -5.28 16.37 -31.46
C SER A 247 -5.07 15.56 -32.74
N MET A 248 -4.92 14.23 -32.62
CA MET A 248 -4.76 13.32 -33.76
C MET A 248 -6.10 12.78 -34.25
N LEU A 249 -7.20 13.01 -33.54
CA LEU A 249 -8.54 12.54 -33.91
C LEU A 249 -9.34 13.68 -34.53
N ILE A 250 -9.91 13.43 -35.70
CA ILE A 250 -10.68 14.41 -36.45
C ILE A 250 -12.08 13.84 -36.69
N PRO A 251 -13.15 14.52 -36.24
CA PRO A 251 -14.50 14.02 -36.42
C PRO A 251 -14.92 14.13 -37.89
N PRO A 252 -15.97 13.40 -38.34
CA PRO A 252 -16.47 13.47 -39.72
C PRO A 252 -16.91 14.88 -40.17
N SER A 253 -17.27 15.75 -39.23
CA SER A 253 -17.57 17.17 -39.51
C SER A 253 -16.33 18.00 -39.89
N ALA A 254 -15.13 17.46 -39.71
CA ALA A 254 -13.83 18.13 -39.91
C ALA A 254 -13.61 19.41 -39.08
N SER A 255 -14.42 19.63 -38.04
CA SER A 255 -14.31 20.78 -37.13
C SER A 255 -14.11 20.30 -35.69
N GLY A 256 -13.05 20.78 -35.04
CA GLY A 256 -12.66 20.36 -33.69
C GLY A 256 -11.81 19.08 -33.67
N HIS A 257 -11.71 18.48 -32.48
CA HIS A 257 -10.94 17.27 -32.20
C HIS A 257 -11.85 16.16 -31.68
N GLY A 258 -11.50 14.90 -31.97
CA GLY A 258 -12.23 13.72 -31.49
C GLY A 258 -12.85 12.86 -32.60
N LEU A 259 -13.73 11.94 -32.20
CA LEU A 259 -14.51 11.08 -33.09
C LEU A 259 -16.00 11.22 -32.80
N LEU A 260 -16.85 11.04 -33.82
CA LEU A 260 -18.30 11.01 -33.64
C LEU A 260 -18.71 9.66 -33.03
N GLY A 261 -19.12 9.68 -31.76
CA GLY A 261 -19.67 8.55 -31.04
C GLY A 261 -21.20 8.47 -31.17
N GLN A 262 -21.71 7.30 -31.55
CA GLN A 262 -23.12 6.95 -31.59
C GLN A 262 -23.40 5.87 -30.54
N TYR A 263 -24.30 6.14 -29.61
CA TYR A 263 -24.57 5.30 -28.44
C TYR A 263 -25.91 4.57 -28.56
N PHE A 264 -25.94 3.29 -28.19
CA PHE A 264 -27.10 2.40 -28.36
C PHE A 264 -27.40 1.64 -27.06
N ASN A 265 -28.69 1.39 -26.79
CA ASN A 265 -29.17 0.62 -25.62
C ASN A 265 -29.30 -0.89 -25.91
N ASP A 266 -28.35 -1.42 -26.67
CA ASP A 266 -28.16 -2.84 -26.91
C ASP A 266 -26.69 -3.13 -27.27
N THR A 267 -26.26 -4.39 -27.23
CA THR A 267 -24.88 -4.82 -27.50
C THR A 267 -24.58 -5.07 -28.98
N THR A 268 -25.57 -4.92 -29.86
CA THR A 268 -25.48 -5.24 -31.29
C THR A 268 -25.42 -4.00 -32.18
N ARG A 269 -25.71 -2.82 -31.63
CA ARG A 269 -25.90 -1.52 -32.31
C ARG A 269 -27.13 -1.53 -33.20
N SER A 270 -28.26 -2.04 -32.70
CA SER A 270 -29.51 -2.12 -33.46
C SER A 270 -30.33 -0.82 -33.38
N GLY A 271 -31.05 -0.49 -34.46
CA GLY A 271 -31.93 0.69 -34.47
C GLY A 271 -31.20 2.04 -34.54
N ALA A 272 -31.90 3.10 -34.12
CA ALA A 272 -31.36 4.47 -34.08
C ALA A 272 -30.56 4.70 -32.79
N PRO A 273 -29.43 5.45 -32.85
CA PRO A 273 -28.68 5.77 -31.64
C PRO A 273 -29.50 6.65 -30.70
N VAL A 274 -29.35 6.41 -29.41
CA VAL A 274 -29.99 7.18 -28.33
C VAL A 274 -29.33 8.56 -28.19
N LEU A 275 -28.02 8.61 -28.46
CA LEU A 275 -27.23 9.84 -28.46
C LEU A 275 -26.18 9.77 -29.58
N ALA A 276 -25.90 10.92 -30.19
CA ALA A 276 -24.72 11.11 -31.02
C ALA A 276 -23.97 12.37 -30.57
N ARG A 277 -22.66 12.26 -30.30
CA ARG A 277 -21.80 13.39 -29.90
C ARG A 277 -20.37 13.21 -30.40
N VAL A 278 -19.60 14.29 -30.41
CA VAL A 278 -18.15 14.20 -30.65
C VAL A 278 -17.46 13.97 -29.31
N ASP A 279 -16.75 12.86 -29.20
CA ASP A 279 -15.92 12.52 -28.06
C ASP A 279 -14.47 12.90 -28.37
N SER A 280 -13.90 13.82 -27.59
CA SER A 280 -12.57 14.40 -27.87
C SER A 280 -11.44 13.37 -27.81
N ALA A 281 -11.59 12.33 -27.01
CA ALA A 281 -10.69 11.20 -26.92
C ALA A 281 -11.51 9.92 -26.75
N ILE A 282 -10.93 8.78 -27.13
CA ILE A 282 -11.47 7.46 -26.77
C ILE A 282 -10.60 6.96 -25.62
N ASP A 283 -10.95 7.40 -24.41
CA ASP A 283 -10.28 7.10 -23.16
C ASP A 283 -11.31 7.17 -22.04
N PHE A 284 -12.11 6.11 -21.93
CA PHE A 284 -13.30 6.08 -21.08
C PHE A 284 -13.20 5.00 -20.02
N HIS A 285 -13.42 5.40 -18.76
CA HIS A 285 -13.55 4.52 -17.61
C HIS A 285 -14.88 4.81 -16.91
N TRP A 286 -15.95 4.15 -17.35
CA TRP A 286 -17.28 4.36 -16.77
C TRP A 286 -17.49 3.56 -15.50
N SER A 287 -16.67 2.53 -15.26
CA SER A 287 -16.88 1.59 -14.16
C SER A 287 -18.30 1.03 -14.26
N ARG A 288 -19.19 1.27 -13.29
CA ARG A 288 -20.59 0.79 -13.32
C ARG A 288 -21.61 1.87 -13.67
N ASN A 289 -21.14 3.03 -14.13
CA ASN A 289 -22.00 4.17 -14.43
C ASN A 289 -22.41 4.16 -15.90
N PRO A 290 -23.60 4.69 -16.24
CA PRO A 290 -23.97 4.89 -17.64
C PRO A 290 -23.03 5.89 -18.32
N PRO A 291 -22.72 5.71 -19.62
CA PRO A 291 -21.78 6.57 -20.33
C PRO A 291 -22.30 7.99 -20.57
N CYS A 292 -23.63 8.14 -20.57
CA CYS A 292 -24.35 9.42 -20.66
C CYS A 292 -25.84 9.22 -20.35
N ASP A 293 -26.54 10.33 -20.12
CA ASP A 293 -27.98 10.33 -19.90
C ASP A 293 -28.73 9.64 -21.05
N GLY A 294 -29.62 8.72 -20.70
CA GLY A 294 -30.44 7.94 -21.64
C GLY A 294 -29.79 6.63 -22.11
N VAL A 295 -28.50 6.43 -21.87
CA VAL A 295 -27.83 5.14 -22.11
C VAL A 295 -27.85 4.30 -20.83
N ARG A 296 -28.07 2.99 -20.96
CA ARG A 296 -28.07 2.06 -19.84
C ARG A 296 -26.64 1.85 -19.29
N PRO A 297 -26.50 1.56 -17.98
CA PRO A 297 -25.19 1.25 -17.39
C PRO A 297 -24.62 -0.07 -17.89
N ASP A 298 -25.49 -1.04 -18.20
CA ASP A 298 -25.14 -2.35 -18.76
C ASP A 298 -25.82 -2.52 -20.13
N SER A 299 -25.30 -3.46 -20.93
CA SER A 299 -25.91 -3.89 -22.20
C SER A 299 -26.07 -2.75 -23.20
N PHE A 300 -25.00 -1.97 -23.39
CA PHE A 300 -24.95 -0.88 -24.34
C PHE A 300 -23.84 -1.09 -25.37
N SER A 301 -23.87 -0.32 -26.44
CA SER A 301 -22.78 -0.30 -27.41
C SER A 301 -22.55 1.09 -27.95
N VAL A 302 -21.35 1.31 -28.45
CA VAL A 302 -20.94 2.58 -29.04
C VAL A 302 -20.24 2.32 -30.38
N ARG A 303 -20.51 3.19 -31.35
CA ARG A 303 -19.78 3.28 -32.60
C ARG A 303 -19.13 4.65 -32.72
N TRP A 304 -17.81 4.70 -32.76
CA TRP A 304 -17.06 5.90 -33.10
C TRP A 304 -16.61 5.90 -34.55
N MET A 305 -16.74 7.05 -35.21
CA MET A 305 -16.34 7.27 -36.59
C MET A 305 -15.57 8.59 -36.73
N GLY A 306 -14.58 8.62 -37.61
CA GLY A 306 -13.79 9.82 -37.92
C GLY A 306 -12.47 9.43 -38.58
N THR A 307 -11.44 10.25 -38.40
CA THR A 307 -10.11 9.95 -38.95
C THR A 307 -9.01 10.13 -37.91
N LEU A 308 -7.96 9.33 -38.03
CA LEU A 308 -6.69 9.46 -37.33
C LEU A 308 -5.69 10.18 -38.22
N LEU A 309 -5.18 11.33 -37.78
CA LEU A 309 -4.05 12.01 -38.39
C LEU A 309 -2.76 11.55 -37.72
N ALA A 310 -1.93 10.79 -38.43
CA ALA A 310 -0.61 10.43 -37.93
C ALA A 310 0.33 11.64 -38.01
N ASP A 311 1.03 11.93 -36.92
CA ASP A 311 2.02 13.01 -36.82
C ASP A 311 3.44 12.52 -37.18
N MET A 312 3.68 11.22 -37.08
CA MET A 312 4.96 10.56 -37.34
C MET A 312 4.82 9.38 -38.31
N SER A 313 5.91 9.12 -39.06
CA SER A 313 6.03 7.93 -39.90
C SER A 313 6.83 6.84 -39.18
N GLY A 314 6.41 5.58 -39.33
CA GLY A 314 7.18 4.42 -38.88
C GLY A 314 6.33 3.22 -38.48
N PRO A 315 6.95 2.06 -38.26
CA PRO A 315 6.26 0.91 -37.68
C PRO A 315 5.79 1.24 -36.26
N GLY A 316 4.68 0.66 -35.84
CA GLY A 316 4.03 0.91 -34.56
C GLY A 316 2.94 -0.12 -34.30
N ARG A 317 2.06 0.15 -33.33
CA ARG A 317 0.81 -0.63 -33.16
C ARG A 317 -0.37 0.30 -32.98
N LEU A 318 -1.55 -0.21 -33.31
CA LEU A 318 -2.83 0.46 -33.20
C LEU A 318 -3.89 -0.57 -32.79
N GLY A 319 -4.78 -0.23 -31.86
CA GLY A 319 -5.76 -1.16 -31.35
C GLY A 319 -6.58 -0.60 -30.21
N VAL A 320 -7.18 -1.48 -29.42
CA VAL A 320 -8.19 -1.12 -28.42
C VAL A 320 -7.93 -1.88 -27.13
N ALA A 321 -8.01 -1.19 -25.99
CA ALA A 321 -8.24 -1.84 -24.70
C ALA A 321 -9.70 -1.68 -24.32
N SER A 322 -10.39 -2.75 -23.94
CA SER A 322 -11.81 -2.69 -23.62
C SER A 322 -12.25 -3.74 -22.59
N ASP A 323 -13.32 -3.39 -21.87
CA ASP A 323 -14.20 -4.25 -21.06
C ASP A 323 -15.64 -3.83 -21.43
N ASP A 324 -16.43 -4.59 -22.19
CA ASP A 324 -16.17 -5.90 -22.81
C ASP A 324 -15.47 -5.76 -24.18
N GLY A 325 -16.09 -6.24 -25.27
CA GLY A 325 -15.45 -6.44 -26.56
C GLY A 325 -15.45 -5.21 -27.48
N ALA A 326 -14.47 -5.17 -28.38
CA ALA A 326 -14.29 -4.12 -29.37
C ALA A 326 -13.85 -4.62 -30.76
N ARG A 327 -14.20 -3.84 -31.78
CA ARG A 327 -13.73 -4.01 -33.16
C ARG A 327 -13.22 -2.70 -33.73
N LEU A 328 -12.05 -2.73 -34.36
CA LEU A 328 -11.44 -1.56 -34.97
C LEU A 328 -11.18 -1.79 -36.46
N TRP A 329 -11.70 -0.87 -37.28
CA TRP A 329 -11.40 -0.78 -38.70
C TRP A 329 -10.55 0.46 -38.98
N VAL A 330 -9.57 0.29 -39.85
CA VAL A 330 -8.72 1.37 -40.38
C VAL A 330 -8.73 1.30 -41.89
N ASP A 331 -9.12 2.39 -42.56
CA ASP A 331 -9.32 2.44 -44.02
C ASP A 331 -10.19 1.27 -44.54
N GLY A 332 -11.23 0.95 -43.78
CA GLY A 332 -12.16 -0.14 -44.07
C GLY A 332 -11.64 -1.56 -43.76
N ARG A 333 -10.38 -1.75 -43.38
CA ARG A 333 -9.81 -3.04 -42.98
C ARG A 333 -9.97 -3.28 -41.48
N LEU A 334 -10.55 -4.43 -41.10
CA LEU A 334 -10.64 -4.87 -39.71
C LEU A 334 -9.25 -5.27 -39.19
N ILE A 335 -8.78 -4.60 -38.13
CA ILE A 335 -7.47 -4.86 -37.49
C ILE A 335 -7.58 -5.37 -36.06
N VAL A 336 -8.71 -5.13 -35.38
CA VAL A 336 -9.06 -5.73 -34.09
C VAL A 336 -10.42 -6.37 -34.24
N ASP A 337 -10.55 -7.66 -33.91
CA ASP A 337 -11.80 -8.41 -33.94
C ASP A 337 -11.98 -9.22 -32.67
N ASP A 338 -12.39 -8.56 -31.60
CA ASP A 338 -12.74 -9.20 -30.33
C ASP A 338 -14.15 -8.78 -29.91
N TRP A 339 -15.16 -9.55 -30.32
CA TRP A 339 -16.55 -9.29 -29.97
C TRP A 339 -17.04 -10.27 -28.90
N SER A 340 -16.23 -10.50 -27.86
CA SER A 340 -16.51 -11.41 -26.76
C SER A 340 -16.63 -10.67 -25.42
N THR A 341 -17.17 -11.33 -24.39
CA THR A 341 -17.30 -10.80 -23.02
C THR A 341 -16.05 -11.17 -22.24
N HIS A 342 -15.39 -10.17 -21.65
CA HIS A 342 -14.14 -10.31 -20.91
C HIS A 342 -13.87 -9.05 -20.07
N ALA A 343 -13.18 -9.21 -18.94
CA ALA A 343 -12.58 -8.07 -18.23
C ALA A 343 -11.57 -7.34 -19.13
N THR A 344 -11.15 -6.12 -18.75
CA THR A 344 -10.20 -5.30 -19.50
C THR A 344 -9.08 -6.09 -20.17
N GLN A 345 -9.03 -6.02 -21.50
CA GLN A 345 -7.97 -6.61 -22.30
C GLN A 345 -7.57 -5.67 -23.45
N ALA A 346 -6.27 -5.56 -23.72
CA ALA A 346 -5.73 -4.80 -24.86
C ALA A 346 -5.46 -5.71 -26.06
N THR A 347 -6.12 -5.44 -27.19
CA THR A 347 -5.92 -6.10 -28.47
C THR A 347 -5.35 -5.11 -29.49
N LEU A 348 -4.09 -5.33 -29.90
CA LEU A 348 -3.31 -4.40 -30.73
C LEU A 348 -2.78 -5.09 -31.99
N ALA A 349 -2.86 -4.43 -33.13
CA ALA A 349 -2.28 -4.89 -34.39
C ALA A 349 -1.02 -4.09 -34.75
N ASP A 350 -0.05 -4.75 -35.39
CA ASP A 350 1.08 -4.05 -36.01
C ASP A 350 0.55 -3.11 -37.09
N PHE A 351 1.02 -1.87 -37.06
CA PHE A 351 0.53 -0.80 -37.93
C PHE A 351 1.68 0.12 -38.35
N THR A 352 1.78 0.44 -39.64
CA THR A 352 2.78 1.39 -40.13
C THR A 352 2.12 2.73 -40.35
N PHE A 353 2.54 3.72 -39.57
CA PHE A 353 2.07 5.09 -39.68
C PHE A 353 2.84 5.86 -40.75
N GLU A 354 2.17 6.79 -41.41
CA GLU A 354 2.71 7.72 -42.39
C GLU A 354 2.34 9.14 -41.93
N ALA A 355 3.33 9.95 -41.56
CA ALA A 355 3.13 11.31 -41.10
C ALA A 355 2.32 12.13 -42.11
N GLY A 356 1.33 12.87 -41.60
CA GLY A 356 0.41 13.69 -42.39
C GLY A 356 -0.72 12.91 -43.06
N ARG A 357 -0.68 11.57 -43.08
CA ARG A 357 -1.77 10.75 -43.61
C ARG A 357 -2.92 10.71 -42.62
N ARG A 358 -4.13 10.82 -43.18
CA ARG A 358 -5.39 10.55 -42.47
C ARG A 358 -5.83 9.13 -42.76
N TYR A 359 -6.18 8.41 -41.70
CA TYR A 359 -6.72 7.07 -41.77
C TYR A 359 -8.17 7.09 -41.32
N ASP A 360 -9.07 6.51 -42.11
CA ASP A 360 -10.47 6.39 -41.72
C ASP A 360 -10.60 5.41 -40.57
N LEU A 361 -11.20 5.85 -39.46
CA LEU A 361 -11.45 5.04 -38.29
C LEU A 361 -12.93 4.71 -38.17
N ARG A 362 -13.21 3.43 -37.90
CA ARG A 362 -14.45 2.98 -37.28
C ARG A 362 -14.08 2.11 -36.09
N LEU A 363 -14.51 2.50 -34.90
CA LEU A 363 -14.38 1.71 -33.69
C LEU A 363 -15.78 1.34 -33.22
N GLU A 364 -16.00 0.07 -32.94
CA GLU A 364 -17.22 -0.40 -32.30
C GLU A 364 -16.84 -1.07 -30.98
N TYR A 365 -17.69 -0.89 -29.98
CA TYR A 365 -17.50 -1.37 -28.62
C TYR A 365 -18.85 -1.78 -28.03
N PHE A 366 -18.87 -2.76 -27.14
CA PHE A 366 -20.02 -3.04 -26.30
C PHE A 366 -19.60 -3.34 -24.87
N ASP A 367 -20.53 -3.08 -23.96
CA ASP A 367 -20.51 -3.57 -22.59
C ASP A 367 -21.75 -4.45 -22.39
N ASN A 368 -21.57 -5.61 -21.76
CA ASN A 368 -22.65 -6.50 -21.42
C ASN A 368 -23.12 -6.28 -19.98
N THR A 369 -22.21 -6.38 -19.02
CA THR A 369 -22.49 -6.24 -17.58
C THR A 369 -21.25 -5.84 -16.79
N TRP A 370 -21.45 -5.15 -15.65
CA TRP A 370 -20.44 -4.78 -14.66
C TRP A 370 -19.61 -3.55 -15.03
N GLY A 371 -18.35 -3.73 -15.38
CA GLY A 371 -17.36 -2.66 -15.51
C GLY A 371 -17.20 -2.30 -16.97
N ALA A 372 -17.49 -1.07 -17.34
CA ALA A 372 -17.36 -0.60 -18.70
C ALA A 372 -16.14 0.33 -18.85
N GLU A 373 -15.22 -0.04 -19.74
CA GLU A 373 -14.13 0.84 -20.17
C GLU A 373 -13.69 0.58 -21.62
N VAL A 374 -13.15 1.61 -22.26
CA VAL A 374 -12.59 1.52 -23.61
C VAL A 374 -11.57 2.61 -23.89
N GLN A 375 -10.45 2.23 -24.49
CA GLN A 375 -9.38 3.13 -24.92
C GLN A 375 -8.93 2.80 -26.35
N LEU A 376 -8.83 3.80 -27.22
CA LEU A 376 -8.16 3.66 -28.53
C LEU A 376 -6.66 3.91 -28.34
N LEU A 377 -5.85 2.87 -28.49
CA LEU A 377 -4.43 2.91 -28.19
C LEU A 377 -3.60 2.86 -29.47
N GLY A 378 -2.49 3.61 -29.52
CA GLY A 378 -1.52 3.42 -30.59
C GLY A 378 -0.38 4.43 -30.62
N GLY A 379 0.59 4.16 -31.49
CA GLY A 379 1.73 5.04 -31.71
C GLY A 379 2.85 4.38 -32.51
N VAL A 380 3.71 5.22 -33.10
CA VAL A 380 4.93 4.79 -33.78
C VAL A 380 5.90 4.20 -32.75
N MET A 381 6.36 3.00 -33.02
CA MET A 381 7.39 2.30 -32.28
C MET A 381 8.51 1.89 -33.21
N ASN A 382 9.59 2.68 -33.26
CA ASN A 382 10.84 2.17 -33.80
C ASN A 382 11.46 1.20 -32.76
N PRO A 383 11.66 -0.10 -33.08
CA PRO A 383 12.26 -1.05 -32.16
C PRO A 383 13.62 -0.59 -31.58
N ASP A 384 14.40 0.15 -32.37
CA ASP A 384 15.69 0.69 -31.90
C ASP A 384 15.51 1.88 -30.95
N SER A 385 14.45 2.65 -31.10
CA SER A 385 14.09 3.68 -30.11
C SER A 385 13.61 3.07 -28.80
N ILE A 386 12.83 1.99 -28.85
CA ILE A 386 12.40 1.25 -27.66
C ILE A 386 13.60 0.64 -26.95
N ARG A 387 14.46 -0.09 -27.67
CA ARG A 387 15.67 -0.66 -27.07
C ARG A 387 16.55 0.41 -26.45
N ARG A 388 16.73 1.56 -27.13
CA ARG A 388 17.47 2.69 -26.56
C ARG A 388 16.80 3.22 -25.29
N PHE A 389 15.48 3.40 -25.28
CA PHE A 389 14.75 3.86 -24.09
C PHE A 389 14.83 2.87 -22.93
N VAL A 390 14.66 1.57 -23.21
CA VAL A 390 14.85 0.50 -22.21
C VAL A 390 16.24 0.60 -21.61
N VAL A 391 17.27 0.68 -22.45
CA VAL A 391 18.67 0.74 -21.99
C VAL A 391 18.97 2.03 -21.22
N SER A 392 18.47 3.18 -21.66
CA SER A 392 18.78 4.47 -21.05
C SER A 392 17.94 4.80 -19.82
N THR A 393 16.79 4.16 -19.65
CA THR A 393 15.76 4.58 -18.67
C THR A 393 15.31 3.42 -17.78
N LEU A 394 14.80 2.33 -18.36
CA LEU A 394 14.23 1.23 -17.59
C LEU A 394 15.28 0.36 -16.90
N LEU A 395 16.41 0.07 -17.56
CA LEU A 395 17.48 -0.71 -16.95
C LEU A 395 18.13 -0.01 -15.75
N PRO A 396 18.47 1.30 -15.80
CA PRO A 396 18.93 2.02 -14.61
C PRO A 396 17.93 2.00 -13.45
N LEU A 397 16.65 2.24 -13.71
CA LEU A 397 15.61 2.19 -12.67
C LEU A 397 15.47 0.79 -12.07
N ARG A 398 15.47 -0.25 -12.92
CA ARG A 398 15.45 -1.64 -12.46
C ARG A 398 16.64 -1.98 -11.59
N LYS A 399 17.85 -1.57 -11.99
CA LYS A 399 19.07 -1.78 -11.20
C LYS A 399 18.91 -1.20 -9.80
N GLU A 400 18.46 0.05 -9.73
CA GLU A 400 18.27 0.73 -8.44
C GLU A 400 17.15 0.07 -7.61
N MET A 401 16.09 -0.43 -8.25
CA MET A 401 15.06 -1.23 -7.56
C MET A 401 15.64 -2.52 -6.99
N VAL A 402 16.44 -3.27 -7.75
CA VAL A 402 17.08 -4.52 -7.29
C VAL A 402 18.03 -4.26 -6.13
N GLU A 403 18.86 -3.22 -6.22
CA GLU A 403 19.76 -2.80 -5.14
C GLU A 403 18.97 -2.39 -3.88
N THR A 404 17.91 -1.60 -4.06
CA THR A 404 17.04 -1.16 -2.97
C THR A 404 16.34 -2.35 -2.31
N ILE A 405 15.82 -3.30 -3.11
CA ILE A 405 15.19 -4.53 -2.61
C ILE A 405 16.22 -5.35 -1.84
N HIS A 406 17.44 -5.51 -2.34
CA HIS A 406 18.49 -6.26 -1.65
C HIS A 406 18.77 -5.70 -0.25
N THR A 407 19.00 -4.38 -0.12
CA THR A 407 19.22 -3.73 1.17
C THR A 407 17.99 -3.83 2.08
N LEU A 408 16.82 -3.52 1.55
CA LEU A 408 15.54 -3.59 2.26
C LEU A 408 15.26 -4.99 2.81
N TYR A 409 15.41 -6.02 1.98
CA TYR A 409 15.16 -7.41 2.33
C TYR A 409 16.19 -7.90 3.36
N GLY A 410 17.42 -7.39 3.32
CA GLY A 410 18.41 -7.59 4.37
C GLY A 410 17.94 -7.09 5.74
N HIS A 411 17.38 -5.88 5.82
CA HIS A 411 16.81 -5.32 7.05
C HIS A 411 15.58 -6.10 7.53
N LEU A 412 14.71 -6.53 6.61
CA LEU A 412 13.57 -7.40 6.94
C LEU A 412 14.06 -8.75 7.51
N LEU A 413 15.02 -9.40 6.86
CA LEU A 413 15.63 -10.64 7.36
C LEU A 413 16.40 -10.45 8.66
N ALA A 414 16.80 -9.22 9.04
CA ALA A 414 17.42 -8.92 10.32
C ALA A 414 16.40 -8.78 11.47
N THR A 415 15.13 -8.52 11.16
CA THR A 415 14.07 -8.27 12.14
C THR A 415 13.10 -9.43 12.32
N VAL A 416 13.01 -10.35 11.36
CA VAL A 416 12.14 -11.53 11.47
C VAL A 416 12.56 -12.42 12.65
N THR A 417 11.63 -12.67 13.55
CA THR A 417 11.79 -13.44 14.79
C THR A 417 10.64 -14.41 15.05
N ASN A 418 9.45 -14.19 14.47
CA ASN A 418 8.26 -15.00 14.71
C ASN A 418 7.57 -15.48 13.43
N SER A 419 6.59 -16.38 13.58
CA SER A 419 5.83 -16.93 12.45
C SER A 419 5.05 -15.89 11.64
N SER A 420 4.53 -14.83 12.28
CA SER A 420 3.81 -13.77 11.57
C SER A 420 4.73 -12.98 10.65
N GLU A 421 5.93 -12.64 11.11
CA GLU A 421 6.95 -11.92 10.33
C GLU A 421 7.52 -12.79 9.19
N LEU A 422 7.64 -14.10 9.40
CA LEU A 422 7.94 -15.05 8.32
C LEU A 422 6.84 -15.05 7.23
N GLY A 423 5.59 -14.73 7.59
CA GLY A 423 4.51 -14.51 6.64
C GLY A 423 4.79 -13.33 5.69
N THR A 424 5.44 -12.27 6.17
CA THR A 424 5.86 -11.14 5.33
C THR A 424 6.91 -11.56 4.29
N ILE A 425 7.89 -12.38 4.68
CA ILE A 425 8.87 -12.99 3.75
C ILE A 425 8.16 -13.78 2.66
N ALA A 426 7.25 -14.68 3.06
CA ALA A 426 6.50 -15.50 2.11
C ALA A 426 5.68 -14.65 1.14
N ASN A 427 5.01 -13.61 1.63
CA ASN A 427 4.25 -12.68 0.80
C ASN A 427 5.16 -11.94 -0.20
N TRP A 428 6.34 -11.50 0.23
CA TRP A 428 7.31 -10.87 -0.66
C TRP A 428 7.76 -11.81 -1.79
N GLU A 429 8.13 -13.04 -1.44
CA GLU A 429 8.62 -14.03 -2.41
C GLU A 429 7.55 -14.50 -3.38
N GLN A 430 6.30 -14.63 -2.93
CA GLN A 430 5.21 -15.21 -3.73
C GLN A 430 4.41 -14.16 -4.50
N HIS A 431 4.38 -12.90 -4.05
CA HIS A 431 3.48 -11.89 -4.61
C HIS A 431 4.21 -10.61 -5.02
N ASN A 432 5.17 -10.11 -4.24
CA ASN A 432 5.85 -8.87 -4.60
C ASN A 432 6.92 -9.09 -5.68
N PHE A 433 7.80 -10.09 -5.53
CA PHE A 433 8.88 -10.33 -6.50
C PHE A 433 8.38 -10.65 -7.92
N PRO A 434 7.32 -11.46 -8.12
CA PRO A 434 6.78 -11.66 -9.45
C PRO A 434 6.37 -10.37 -10.15
N VAL A 435 5.61 -9.52 -9.45
CA VAL A 435 5.06 -8.26 -9.98
C VAL A 435 6.15 -7.19 -10.17
N LEU A 436 7.07 -7.08 -9.22
CA LEU A 436 8.12 -6.04 -9.24
C LEU A 436 9.28 -6.39 -10.17
N LEU A 437 9.64 -7.66 -10.27
CA LEU A 437 10.90 -8.10 -10.84
C LEU A 437 10.76 -9.15 -11.94
N ASP A 438 10.04 -10.24 -11.70
CA ASP A 438 10.08 -11.39 -12.62
C ASP A 438 9.30 -11.10 -13.92
N ASP A 439 8.04 -10.68 -13.83
CA ASP A 439 7.20 -10.42 -15.01
C ASP A 439 7.75 -9.24 -15.84
N PRO A 440 8.08 -8.07 -15.24
CA PRO A 440 8.70 -6.99 -16.00
C PRO A 440 10.08 -7.38 -16.54
N GLY A 441 10.82 -8.21 -15.81
CA GLY A 441 12.14 -8.69 -16.22
C GLY A 441 12.07 -9.53 -17.49
N ALA A 442 11.14 -10.49 -17.54
CA ALA A 442 10.91 -11.33 -18.70
C ALA A 442 10.53 -10.50 -19.95
N GLU A 443 9.72 -9.46 -19.79
CA GLU A 443 9.40 -8.58 -20.92
C GLU A 443 10.59 -7.74 -21.41
N LEU A 444 11.41 -7.23 -20.49
CA LEU A 444 12.64 -6.54 -20.88
C LEU A 444 13.59 -7.46 -21.66
N GLU A 445 13.73 -8.73 -21.28
CA GLU A 445 14.54 -9.70 -22.02
C GLU A 445 14.00 -9.94 -23.44
N LYS A 446 12.68 -10.02 -23.62
CA LYS A 446 12.05 -10.13 -24.95
C LYS A 446 12.33 -8.89 -25.81
N ILE A 447 12.19 -7.68 -25.26
CA ILE A 447 12.46 -6.43 -25.98
C ILE A 447 13.94 -6.32 -26.38
N LEU A 448 14.85 -6.69 -25.48
CA LEU A 448 16.28 -6.64 -25.70
C LEU A 448 16.80 -7.78 -26.59
N GLY A 449 16.06 -8.88 -26.70
CA GLY A 449 16.48 -10.09 -27.41
C GLY A 449 17.65 -10.81 -26.74
N ARG A 450 17.87 -10.59 -25.43
CA ARG A 450 18.93 -11.21 -24.63
C ARG A 450 18.57 -11.23 -23.14
N PRO A 451 19.16 -12.14 -22.35
CA PRO A 451 18.98 -12.14 -20.90
C PRO A 451 19.47 -10.85 -20.24
N LEU A 452 18.84 -10.47 -19.12
CA LEU A 452 19.31 -9.40 -18.26
C LEU A 452 20.63 -9.79 -17.58
N SER A 453 21.50 -8.80 -17.33
CA SER A 453 22.73 -8.98 -16.56
C SER A 453 22.41 -9.32 -15.09
N GLU A 454 23.36 -9.95 -14.40
CA GLU A 454 23.16 -10.40 -13.01
C GLU A 454 22.87 -9.26 -12.03
N GLU A 455 23.41 -8.06 -12.27
CA GLU A 455 23.11 -6.85 -11.48
C GLU A 455 21.64 -6.39 -11.59
N MET A 456 20.89 -6.92 -12.57
CA MET A 456 19.46 -6.62 -12.78
C MET A 456 18.54 -7.71 -12.20
N LYS A 457 19.11 -8.66 -11.45
CA LYS A 457 18.40 -9.79 -10.85
C LYS A 457 18.66 -9.82 -9.35
N LEU A 458 17.65 -10.22 -8.59
CA LEU A 458 17.80 -10.37 -7.14
C LEU A 458 18.63 -11.62 -6.83
N SER A 459 19.72 -11.44 -6.07
CA SER A 459 20.52 -12.56 -5.54
C SER A 459 19.69 -13.41 -4.58
N ARG A 460 19.72 -14.73 -4.75
CA ARG A 460 18.98 -15.68 -3.89
C ARG A 460 19.76 -16.17 -2.65
N PRO A 461 21.09 -16.34 -2.69
CA PRO A 461 21.82 -16.75 -1.50
C PRO A 461 21.82 -15.67 -0.41
N TYR A 462 21.60 -16.09 0.84
CA TYR A 462 21.76 -15.21 2.00
C TYR A 462 23.23 -14.80 2.17
N ASP A 463 23.47 -13.50 2.35
CA ASP A 463 24.79 -12.90 2.53
C ASP A 463 24.89 -12.02 3.79
N GLY A 464 23.84 -11.98 4.61
CA GLY A 464 23.84 -11.31 5.91
C GLY A 464 24.55 -12.11 7.02
N PRO A 465 24.67 -11.51 8.22
CA PRO A 465 25.25 -12.18 9.38
C PRO A 465 24.38 -13.38 9.82
N PRO A 466 24.97 -14.48 10.31
CA PRO A 466 24.20 -15.62 10.75
C PRO A 466 23.27 -15.27 11.92
N ARG A 467 22.04 -15.80 11.90
CA ARG A 467 21.01 -15.57 12.92
C ARG A 467 20.43 -16.89 13.42
N VAL A 468 20.04 -16.89 14.70
CA VAL A 468 19.29 -17.97 15.35
C VAL A 468 17.90 -17.44 15.68
N ILE A 469 16.87 -18.07 15.16
CA ILE A 469 15.47 -17.63 15.29
C ILE A 469 14.66 -18.77 15.89
N VAL A 470 13.94 -18.49 16.97
CA VAL A 470 12.98 -19.43 17.58
C VAL A 470 11.58 -18.85 17.36
N PRO A 471 10.89 -19.22 16.27
CA PRO A 471 9.67 -18.54 15.81
C PRO A 471 8.48 -18.68 16.74
N THR A 472 8.54 -19.65 17.67
CA THR A 472 7.50 -19.91 18.64
C THR A 472 8.16 -20.08 20.01
N VAL A 473 8.27 -18.97 20.73
CA VAL A 473 8.76 -18.96 22.11
C VAL A 473 7.59 -19.31 23.03
N ARG A 474 7.75 -20.40 23.79
CA ARG A 474 6.76 -20.81 24.79
C ARG A 474 7.23 -20.31 26.15
N THR A 475 6.39 -19.53 26.82
CA THR A 475 6.65 -19.03 28.18
C THR A 475 5.93 -19.85 29.26
N MET A 476 5.00 -20.71 28.84
CA MET A 476 4.23 -21.59 29.72
C MET A 476 4.07 -22.98 29.11
N ALA A 477 4.02 -24.00 29.95
CA ALA A 477 3.74 -25.39 29.59
C ALA A 477 2.96 -26.13 30.70
N GLY A 478 2.21 -27.16 30.33
CA GLY A 478 1.57 -28.05 31.31
C GLY A 478 2.56 -29.02 31.98
N GLY A 479 2.21 -29.54 33.15
CA GLY A 479 2.98 -30.61 33.80
C GLY A 479 3.10 -31.84 32.89
N ASN A 480 4.33 -32.31 32.68
CA ASN A 480 4.67 -33.42 31.76
C ASN A 480 4.42 -33.15 30.26
N GLU A 481 4.22 -31.90 29.84
CA GLU A 481 4.20 -31.54 28.42
C GLU A 481 5.57 -31.78 27.78
N THR A 482 5.57 -32.24 26.52
CA THR A 482 6.80 -32.28 25.72
C THR A 482 6.91 -30.99 24.91
N LEU A 483 7.85 -30.12 25.28
CA LEU A 483 8.08 -28.89 24.54
C LEU A 483 8.95 -29.17 23.30
N ARG A 484 8.35 -29.07 22.12
CA ARG A 484 9.06 -29.10 20.84
C ARG A 484 9.41 -27.70 20.39
N LEU A 485 10.69 -27.43 20.21
CA LEU A 485 11.20 -26.15 19.72
C LEU A 485 11.69 -26.30 18.29
N ARG A 486 11.19 -25.44 17.41
CA ARG A 486 11.78 -25.22 16.09
C ARG A 486 12.80 -24.11 16.19
N VAL A 487 13.97 -24.33 15.61
CA VAL A 487 15.07 -23.36 15.54
C VAL A 487 15.41 -23.16 14.07
N LEU A 488 15.35 -21.92 13.60
CA LEU A 488 15.80 -21.54 12.27
C LEU A 488 17.19 -20.93 12.39
N ILE A 489 18.14 -21.50 11.67
CA ILE A 489 19.51 -21.00 11.55
C ILE A 489 19.63 -20.42 10.15
N LEU A 490 19.62 -19.08 10.07
CA LEU A 490 19.78 -18.34 8.83
C LEU A 490 21.27 -18.00 8.67
N SER A 491 21.96 -18.61 7.72
CA SER A 491 23.40 -18.40 7.52
C SER A 491 23.82 -18.77 6.09
N ARG A 492 24.95 -18.20 5.63
CA ARG A 492 25.53 -18.53 4.32
C ARG A 492 26.11 -19.95 4.28
N THR A 493 26.71 -20.40 5.38
CA THR A 493 27.23 -21.76 5.54
C THR A 493 26.51 -22.47 6.68
N PRO A 494 26.38 -23.81 6.63
CA PRO A 494 25.78 -24.57 7.73
C PRO A 494 26.50 -24.35 9.08
N PRO A 495 25.79 -24.43 10.21
CA PRO A 495 26.40 -24.40 11.53
C PRO A 495 27.34 -25.61 11.74
N THR A 496 28.45 -25.41 12.43
CA THR A 496 29.38 -26.47 12.85
C THR A 496 28.99 -27.09 14.18
N ASP A 497 28.22 -26.36 15.00
CA ASP A 497 27.62 -26.84 16.24
C ASP A 497 26.28 -26.14 16.45
N ALA A 498 25.30 -26.86 16.97
CA ALA A 498 24.00 -26.34 17.31
C ALA A 498 23.38 -27.17 18.43
N SER A 499 23.20 -26.57 19.60
CA SER A 499 22.68 -27.24 20.79
C SER A 499 21.61 -26.41 21.48
N ILE A 500 20.70 -27.11 22.14
CA ILE A 500 19.87 -26.54 23.19
C ILE A 500 20.46 -26.89 24.55
N ASN A 501 20.42 -25.92 25.46
CA ASN A 501 20.92 -26.05 26.81
C ASN A 501 19.79 -25.69 27.76
N TRP A 502 19.48 -26.54 28.75
CA TRP A 502 18.40 -26.28 29.70
C TRP A 502 18.72 -26.73 31.12
N ARG A 503 17.99 -26.19 32.09
CA ARG A 503 18.08 -26.57 33.50
C ARG A 503 16.76 -26.31 34.20
N THR A 504 16.52 -27.01 35.31
CA THR A 504 15.46 -26.61 36.25
C THR A 504 15.84 -25.29 36.92
N MET A 505 14.89 -24.36 37.04
CA MET A 505 15.12 -23.03 37.61
C MET A 505 15.76 -23.14 39.00
N GLY A 506 16.80 -22.34 39.25
CA GLY A 506 17.60 -22.39 40.49
C GLY A 506 18.72 -23.44 40.50
N SER A 507 18.81 -24.32 39.50
CA SER A 507 19.93 -25.27 39.36
C SER A 507 21.18 -24.59 38.79
N ALA A 508 22.37 -25.06 39.19
CA ALA A 508 23.63 -24.45 38.75
C ALA A 508 24.09 -24.90 37.35
N ARG A 509 23.76 -26.11 36.92
CA ARG A 509 24.29 -26.71 35.68
C ARG A 509 23.20 -26.82 34.61
N TYR A 510 23.60 -26.59 33.36
CA TYR A 510 22.79 -26.85 32.18
C TYR A 510 23.08 -28.25 31.64
N ASP A 511 22.02 -28.99 31.34
CA ASP A 511 22.07 -30.13 30.44
C ASP A 511 22.10 -29.62 28.99
N SER A 512 22.65 -30.42 28.07
CA SER A 512 22.82 -30.04 26.67
C SER A 512 22.39 -31.15 25.72
N GLN A 513 21.76 -30.79 24.61
CA GLN A 513 21.32 -31.68 23.55
C GLN A 513 21.58 -31.04 22.19
N GLU A 514 22.14 -31.80 21.27
CA GLU A 514 22.33 -31.38 19.88
C GLU A 514 20.96 -31.19 19.19
N LEU A 515 20.83 -30.11 18.42
CA LEU A 515 19.63 -29.86 17.63
C LEU A 515 19.55 -30.86 16.47
N LYS A 516 18.40 -31.48 16.28
CA LYS A 516 18.14 -32.35 15.14
C LYS A 516 17.92 -31.51 13.88
N HIS A 517 18.77 -31.69 12.87
CA HIS A 517 18.54 -31.10 11.55
C HIS A 517 17.31 -31.70 10.87
N ILE A 518 16.42 -30.85 10.35
CA ILE A 518 15.20 -31.25 9.65
C ILE A 518 15.35 -31.04 8.14
N SER A 519 15.58 -29.80 7.71
CA SER A 519 15.79 -29.46 6.30
C SER A 519 16.29 -28.03 6.17
N ARG A 520 17.15 -27.73 5.19
CA ARG A 520 17.69 -26.36 4.97
C ARG A 520 18.24 -25.77 6.28
N GLY A 521 17.82 -24.58 6.68
CA GLY A 521 18.17 -23.97 7.96
C GLY A 521 17.26 -24.35 9.13
N VAL A 522 16.41 -25.38 9.01
CA VAL A 522 15.43 -25.77 10.05
C VAL A 522 15.98 -26.90 10.91
N TYR A 523 15.96 -26.67 12.22
CA TYR A 523 16.39 -27.59 13.26
C TYR A 523 15.29 -27.75 14.31
N GLU A 524 15.35 -28.83 15.07
CA GLU A 524 14.38 -29.17 16.11
C GLU A 524 15.08 -29.64 17.38
N ALA A 525 14.54 -29.24 18.54
CA ALA A 525 14.87 -29.82 19.83
C ALA A 525 13.60 -30.21 20.58
N VAL A 526 13.76 -31.17 21.50
CA VAL A 526 12.69 -31.63 22.37
C VAL A 526 13.14 -31.50 23.81
N LEU A 527 12.54 -30.56 24.52
CA LEU A 527 12.79 -30.36 25.94
C LEU A 527 11.80 -31.18 26.77
N PRO A 528 12.29 -32.03 27.70
CA PRO A 528 11.41 -32.64 28.69
C PRO A 528 11.02 -31.58 29.73
N VAL A 529 9.76 -31.16 29.73
CA VAL A 529 9.21 -30.32 30.79
C VAL A 529 8.70 -31.24 31.89
N LYS A 530 9.41 -31.26 33.02
CA LYS A 530 8.95 -31.93 34.25
C LYS A 530 8.20 -30.91 35.11
N ASP A 531 7.56 -31.33 36.19
CA ASP A 531 6.71 -30.50 37.08
C ASP A 531 7.48 -29.37 37.83
N ALA A 532 8.39 -28.66 37.17
CA ALA A 532 9.23 -27.59 37.68
C ALA A 532 9.60 -26.63 36.53
N ASP A 533 9.69 -25.35 36.85
CA ASP A 533 10.08 -24.30 35.91
C ASP A 533 11.45 -24.58 35.28
N VAL A 534 11.60 -24.25 34.00
CA VAL A 534 12.79 -24.53 33.20
C VAL A 534 13.38 -23.24 32.65
N GLU A 535 14.70 -23.11 32.72
CA GLU A 535 15.45 -22.12 31.97
C GLU A 535 16.16 -22.80 30.80
N TYR A 536 16.11 -22.21 29.61
CA TYR A 536 16.79 -22.74 28.44
C TYR A 536 17.37 -21.66 27.54
N PHE A 537 18.37 -22.04 26.74
CA PHE A 537 18.88 -21.25 25.64
C PHE A 537 19.38 -22.13 24.50
N VAL A 538 19.43 -21.58 23.30
CA VAL A 538 20.05 -22.23 22.14
C VAL A 538 21.42 -21.64 21.92
N ALA A 539 22.42 -22.47 21.64
CA ALA A 539 23.76 -22.06 21.25
C ALA A 539 24.08 -22.61 19.86
N VAL A 540 24.53 -21.74 18.95
CA VAL A 540 24.86 -22.12 17.57
C VAL A 540 26.21 -21.54 17.20
N LYS A 541 27.05 -22.35 16.57
CA LYS A 541 28.33 -21.92 15.99
C LYS A 541 28.28 -21.96 14.47
N VAL A 542 28.55 -20.82 13.84
CA VAL A 542 28.66 -20.70 12.38
C VAL A 542 30.02 -20.09 12.05
N GLY A 543 30.92 -20.89 11.48
CA GLY A 543 32.32 -20.50 11.33
C GLY A 543 32.95 -20.15 12.68
N ASP A 544 33.45 -18.93 12.82
CA ASP A 544 34.03 -18.40 14.07
C ASP A 544 33.01 -17.67 14.96
N GLN A 545 31.76 -17.53 14.51
CA GLN A 545 30.73 -16.79 15.23
C GLN A 545 29.94 -17.71 16.16
N GLN A 546 29.86 -17.33 17.44
CA GLN A 546 29.02 -17.98 18.43
C GLN A 546 27.76 -17.14 18.68
N LEU A 547 26.61 -17.75 18.45
CA LEU A 547 25.29 -17.13 18.53
C LEU A 547 24.47 -17.80 19.64
N TYR A 548 23.55 -17.03 20.21
CA TYR A 548 22.65 -17.50 21.25
C TYR A 548 21.21 -17.04 21.01
N PHE A 549 20.26 -17.87 21.44
CA PHE A 549 18.88 -17.44 21.66
C PHE A 549 18.48 -17.73 23.13
N PRO A 550 17.97 -16.74 23.89
CA PRO A 550 18.01 -15.31 23.56
C PRO A 550 19.46 -14.81 23.48
N ALA A 551 19.75 -13.67 22.85
CA ALA A 551 21.14 -13.19 22.75
C ALA A 551 21.76 -12.88 24.12
N SER A 552 20.92 -12.66 25.14
CA SER A 552 21.30 -12.51 26.54
C SER A 552 21.63 -13.81 27.26
N ALA A 553 21.57 -14.99 26.62
CA ALA A 553 21.58 -16.31 27.29
C ALA A 553 22.63 -16.53 28.40
N LEU A 554 23.80 -15.90 28.30
CA LEU A 554 24.87 -16.01 29.32
C LEU A 554 24.61 -15.18 30.59
N GLU A 555 23.74 -14.18 30.51
CA GLU A 555 23.29 -13.35 31.63
C GLU A 555 21.85 -13.72 32.03
N MET A 556 20.98 -13.94 31.04
CA MET A 556 19.56 -14.22 31.21
C MET A 556 19.07 -15.15 30.09
N ALA A 557 18.72 -16.38 30.47
CA ALA A 557 18.15 -17.42 29.61
C ALA A 557 16.62 -17.26 29.47
N GLN A 558 16.01 -17.99 28.53
CA GLN A 558 14.56 -18.02 28.38
C GLN A 558 13.93 -18.83 29.52
N THR A 559 12.91 -18.28 30.18
CA THR A 559 12.14 -18.99 31.21
C THR A 559 10.88 -19.61 30.61
N LEU A 560 10.59 -20.85 31.00
CA LEU A 560 9.36 -21.58 30.76
C LEU A 560 8.74 -21.92 32.12
N VAL A 561 7.58 -21.35 32.40
CA VAL A 561 6.83 -21.59 33.64
C VAL A 561 5.95 -22.83 33.47
N VAL A 562 6.03 -23.77 34.42
CA VAL A 562 5.23 -25.00 34.37
C VAL A 562 4.01 -24.83 35.25
N THR A 563 2.82 -24.88 34.64
CA THR A 563 1.56 -24.76 35.37
C THR A 563 1.01 -26.13 35.72
N GLY A 564 0.65 -26.34 36.99
CA GLY A 564 0.10 -27.60 37.51
C GLY A 564 -1.39 -27.83 37.24
N TYR A 565 -1.90 -27.44 36.07
CA TYR A 565 -3.29 -27.73 35.67
C TYR A 565 -3.47 -29.17 35.20
#